data_AF-A0A2A3HIA6-F1
#
_entry.id   AF-A0A2A3HIA6-F1
#
_cell.length_a   1.000
_cell.length_b   1.000
_cell.length_c   1.000
_cell.angle_alpha   90.00
_cell.angle_beta   90.00
_cell.angle_gamma   90.00
#
_symmetry.space_group_name_H-M   'P 1'
#
loop_
_entity.id
_entity.type
_entity.pdbx_description
1 polymer ?
#
loop_
_entity_poly.entity_id
_entity_poly.type
_entity_poly.pdbx_seq_one_letter_code
_entity_poly.pdbx_strand_id
1 'polypeptide(L)'
;MNKILPFILDYYDREVSQMISKKYGFPIMDAYKKFMFSKTYEMLSNPELQMWDFSCFGIFDMWEAEQRTGDPRDSIYIRRC
;
A
#
# COMPACT_ATOMS: atom_id res chain seq x y z
N MET A 1 5.15 -5.07 -20.36
CA MET A 1 4.50 -4.31 -19.29
C MET A 1 3.01 -4.19 -19.59
N ASN A 2 2.16 -4.67 -18.69
CA ASN A 2 0.71 -4.50 -18.79
C ASN A 2 0.38 -3.00 -18.72
N LYS A 3 -0.26 -2.42 -19.74
CA LYS A 3 -0.51 -0.96 -19.82
C LYS A 3 -1.43 -0.43 -18.73
N ILE A 4 -2.18 -1.32 -18.04
CA ILE A 4 -3.15 -0.99 -17.00
C ILE A 4 -2.47 -0.81 -15.63
N LEU A 5 -1.37 -1.53 -15.39
CA LEU A 5 -0.68 -1.56 -14.10
C LEU A 5 -0.23 -0.17 -13.61
N PRO A 6 0.36 0.71 -14.46
CA PRO A 6 0.76 2.04 -14.02
C PRO A 6 -0.42 2.91 -13.55
N PHE A 7 -1.58 2.78 -14.18
CA PHE A 7 -2.78 3.56 -13.80
C PHE A 7 -3.34 3.09 -12.45
N ILE A 8 -3.35 1.78 -12.22
CA ILE A 8 -3.76 1.20 -10.95
C ILE A 8 -2.81 1.66 -9.83
N LEU A 9 -1.50 1.59 -10.06
CA LEU A 9 -0.51 2.02 -9.06
C LEU A 9 -0.62 3.51 -8.74
N ASP A 10 -0.79 4.38 -9.74
CA ASP A 10 -0.98 5.83 -9.52
C ASP A 10 -2.18 6.15 -8.61
N TYR A 11 -3.27 5.38 -8.75
CA TYR A 11 -4.42 5.48 -7.86
C TYR A 11 -4.04 5.16 -6.41
N TYR A 12 -3.39 4.02 -6.16
CA TYR A 12 -2.98 3.63 -4.81
C TYR A 12 -1.92 4.58 -4.24
N ASP A 13 -0.96 5.01 -5.04
CA ASP A 13 0.07 5.97 -4.67
C ASP A 13 -0.55 7.25 -4.12
N ARG A 14 -1.54 7.81 -4.81
CA ARG A 14 -2.23 9.01 -4.36
C ARG A 14 -3.03 8.76 -3.09
N GLU A 15 -3.90 7.75 -3.07
CA GLU A 15 -4.84 7.55 -1.97
C GLU A 15 -4.13 7.11 -0.69
N VAL A 16 -3.24 6.12 -0.77
CA VAL A 16 -2.54 5.59 0.42
C VAL A 16 -1.57 6.61 0.99
N SER A 17 -0.85 7.37 0.16
CA SER A 17 0.03 8.44 0.64
C SER A 17 -0.75 9.56 1.34
N GLN A 18 -1.94 9.91 0.84
CA GLN A 18 -2.81 10.86 1.53
C GLN A 18 -3.29 10.32 2.89
N MET A 19 -3.60 9.03 2.99
CA MET A 19 -3.98 8.40 4.26
C MET A 19 -2.83 8.44 5.27
N ILE A 20 -1.62 8.09 4.84
CA ILE A 20 -0.40 8.17 5.68
C ILE A 20 -0.18 9.61 6.14
N SER A 21 -0.23 10.58 5.21
CA SER A 21 -0.02 12.00 5.53
C SER A 21 -1.06 12.50 6.54
N LYS A 22 -2.35 12.20 6.33
CA LYS A 22 -3.44 12.62 7.22
C LYS A 22 -3.34 11.99 8.61
N LYS A 23 -2.97 10.72 8.72
CA LYS A 23 -2.93 10.00 10.00
C LYS A 23 -1.70 10.35 10.84
N TYR A 24 -0.54 10.50 10.21
CA TYR A 24 0.74 10.66 10.92
C TYR A 24 1.36 12.05 10.81
N GLY A 25 0.74 12.97 10.06
CA GLY A 25 1.22 14.35 9.90
C GLY A 25 2.47 14.50 9.04
N PHE A 26 2.83 13.48 8.25
CA PHE A 26 3.97 13.56 7.33
C PHE A 26 3.65 14.48 6.14
N PRO A 27 4.64 15.23 5.62
CA PRO A 27 4.53 15.87 4.30
C PRO A 27 4.17 14.83 3.23
N ILE A 28 3.34 15.20 2.27
CA ILE A 28 2.79 14.25 1.27
C ILE A 28 3.88 13.51 0.49
N MET A 29 4.98 14.18 0.13
CA MET A 29 6.10 13.54 -0.57
C MET A 29 6.87 12.56 0.30
N ASP A 30 6.92 12.79 1.61
CA ASP A 30 7.57 11.87 2.55
C ASP A 30 6.67 10.67 2.84
N ALA A 31 5.35 10.90 2.95
CA ALA A 31 4.36 9.84 3.02
C ALA A 31 4.41 8.93 1.79
N TYR A 32 4.50 9.53 0.59
CA TYR A 32 4.66 8.79 -0.66
C TYR A 32 5.94 7.96 -0.69
N LYS A 33 7.10 8.55 -0.35
CA LYS A 33 8.35 7.78 -0.28
C LYS A 33 8.25 6.61 0.70
N LYS A 34 7.65 6.83 1.88
CA LYS A 34 7.45 5.78 2.89
C LYS A 34 6.56 4.65 2.38
N PHE A 35 5.58 4.97 1.54
CA PHE A 35 4.75 3.95 0.90
C PHE A 35 5.51 3.23 -0.22
N MET A 36 6.08 3.97 -1.17
CA MET A 36 6.77 3.44 -2.36
C MET A 36 7.92 2.48 -2.01
N PHE A 37 8.65 2.73 -0.92
CA PHE A 37 9.77 1.89 -0.47
C PHE A 37 9.36 0.77 0.52
N SER A 38 8.06 0.52 0.70
CA SER A 38 7.55 -0.53 1.58
C SER A 38 7.41 -1.88 0.88
N LYS A 39 7.43 -2.98 1.65
CA LYS A 39 7.13 -4.32 1.15
C LYS A 39 5.67 -4.43 0.68
N THR A 40 4.78 -3.66 1.29
CA THR A 40 3.38 -3.53 0.83
C THR A 40 3.32 -3.07 -0.62
N TYR A 41 4.13 -2.08 -0.99
CA TYR A 41 4.18 -1.56 -2.35
C TYR A 41 4.82 -2.55 -3.33
N GLU A 42 5.85 -3.29 -2.89
CA GLU A 42 6.43 -4.40 -3.65
C GLU A 42 5.37 -5.47 -3.96
N MET A 43 4.55 -5.85 -2.97
CA MET A 43 3.43 -6.78 -3.17
C MET A 43 2.38 -6.23 -4.12
N LEU A 44 2.00 -4.95 -3.97
CA LEU A 44 1.01 -4.29 -4.83
C LEU A 44 1.46 -4.21 -6.29
N SER A 45 2.76 -4.00 -6.50
CA SER A 45 3.39 -3.91 -7.81
C SER A 45 3.58 -5.27 -8.49
N ASN A 46 3.44 -6.38 -7.74
CA ASN A 46 3.53 -7.73 -8.29
C ASN A 46 2.16 -8.19 -8.84
N PRO A 47 2.01 -8.35 -10.18
CA PRO A 47 0.75 -8.78 -10.78
C PRO A 47 0.29 -10.18 -10.37
N GLU A 48 1.20 -11.06 -9.96
CA GLU A 48 0.88 -12.44 -9.55
C GLU A 48 0.08 -12.50 -8.26
N LEU A 49 0.20 -11.47 -7.41
CA LEU A 49 -0.49 -11.40 -6.12
C LEU A 49 -1.90 -10.83 -6.21
N GLN A 50 -2.27 -10.22 -7.36
CA GLN A 50 -3.60 -9.65 -7.61
C GLN A 50 -4.12 -8.75 -6.47
N MET A 51 -3.22 -7.97 -5.86
CA MET A 51 -3.50 -7.12 -4.71
C MET A 51 -4.55 -6.03 -4.98
N TRP A 52 -4.93 -5.81 -6.24
CA TRP A 52 -5.83 -4.73 -6.66
C TRP A 52 -7.30 -5.01 -6.33
N ASP A 53 -7.64 -6.22 -5.89
CA ASP A 53 -8.95 -6.55 -5.34
C ASP A 53 -9.17 -5.96 -3.94
N PHE A 54 -8.09 -5.59 -3.24
CA PHE A 54 -8.16 -4.91 -1.96
C PHE A 54 -8.41 -3.41 -2.14
N SER A 55 -9.29 -2.85 -1.31
CA SER A 55 -9.47 -1.39 -1.26
C SER A 55 -8.20 -0.66 -0.76
N CYS A 56 -8.11 0.65 -0.99
CA CYS A 56 -7.03 1.48 -0.43
C CYS A 56 -6.92 1.37 1.09
N PHE A 57 -8.04 1.13 1.80
CA PHE A 57 -8.02 0.87 3.25
C PHE A 57 -7.35 -0.45 3.59
N GLY A 58 -7.54 -1.48 2.77
CA GLY A 58 -6.86 -2.77 2.93
C GLY A 58 -5.36 -2.65 2.70
N ILE A 59 -4.95 -1.99 1.61
CA ILE A 59 -3.53 -1.73 1.32
C ILE A 59 -2.88 -0.86 2.40
N PHE A 60 -3.59 0.16 2.90
CA PHE A 60 -3.11 0.99 3.99
C PHE A 60 -2.93 0.19 5.30
N ASP A 61 -3.89 -0.67 5.65
CA ASP A 61 -3.76 -1.55 6.83
C ASP A 61 -2.58 -2.52 6.70
N MET A 62 -2.30 -3.04 5.50
CA MET A 62 -1.10 -3.84 5.23
C MET A 62 0.19 -3.06 5.45
N TRP A 63 0.23 -1.82 4.98
CA TRP A 63 1.36 -0.93 5.23
C TRP A 63 1.52 -0.64 6.73
N GLU A 64 0.43 -0.43 7.47
CA GLU A 64 0.48 -0.25 8.93
C GLU A 64 0.95 -1.51 9.66
N ALA A 65 0.50 -2.69 9.22
CA ALA A 65 0.92 -3.98 9.76
C ALA A 65 2.42 -4.20 9.53
N GLU A 66 2.93 -3.82 8.35
CA GLU A 66 4.36 -3.81 8.06
C GLU A 66 5.12 -2.87 8.99
N GLN A 67 4.64 -1.64 9.25
CA GLN A 67 5.32 -0.72 10.16
C GLN A 67 5.38 -1.27 11.60
N ARG A 68 4.38 -2.05 12.02
CA ARG A 68 4.32 -2.65 13.37
C ARG A 68 5.17 -3.91 13.49
N THR A 69 5.24 -4.75 12.45
CA THR A 69 5.75 -6.13 12.56
C THR A 69 6.89 -6.47 11.61
N GLY A 70 7.12 -5.65 10.59
CA GLY A 70 8.02 -5.93 9.49
C GLY A 70 7.44 -6.84 8.39
N ASP A 71 6.19 -7.31 8.53
CA ASP A 71 5.50 -8.15 7.54
C ASP A 71 4.09 -7.58 7.20
N PRO A 72 3.84 -7.14 5.96
CA PRO A 72 2.52 -6.67 5.54
C PRO A 72 1.42 -7.75 5.62
N ARG A 73 1.79 -9.04 5.63
CA ARG A 73 0.85 -10.16 5.73
C ARG A 73 0.23 -10.33 7.11
N ASP A 74 0.73 -9.63 8.14
CA ASP A 74 0.08 -9.55 9.45
C ASP A 74 -1.12 -8.58 9.46
N SER A 75 -1.50 -8.03 8.30
CA SER A 75 -2.76 -7.31 8.11
C SER A 75 -3.97 -8.16 8.49
N ILE A 76 -5.03 -7.51 8.99
CA ILE A 76 -6.31 -8.18 9.23
C ILE A 76 -6.98 -8.62 7.91
N TYR A 77 -6.66 -7.96 6.81
CA TYR A 77 -7.22 -8.24 5.48
C TYR A 77 -6.58 -9.47 4.82
N ILE A 78 -5.40 -9.90 5.30
CA ILE A 78 -4.75 -11.13 4.82
C ILE A 78 -5.00 -12.27 5.79
N ARG A 79 -4.90 -12.05 7.11
CA ARG A 79 -5.06 -13.10 8.13
C ARG A 79 -6.46 -13.72 8.22
N ARG A 80 -7.49 -13.03 7.69
CA ARG A 80 -8.88 -13.49 7.74
C ARG A 80 -9.41 -14.00 6.40
N CYS A 81 -8.55 -14.06 5.38
CA CYS A 81 -8.85 -14.64 4.07
C CYS A 81 -8.39 -16.09 3.99
#